data_AF-A0A9Q1AJ29-F1
#
_entry.id   AF-A0A9Q1AJ29-F1
#
_cell.length_a   1.000
_cell.length_b   1.000
_cell.length_c   1.000
_cell.angle_alpha   90.00
_cell.angle_beta   90.00
_cell.angle_gamma   90.00
#
_symmetry.space_group_name_H-M   'P 1'
#
loop_
_entity.id
_entity.type
_entity.pdbx_description
1 polymer ?
#
loop_
_entity_poly.entity_id
_entity_poly.type
_entity_poly.pdbx_seq_one_letter_code
_entity_poly.pdbx_strand_id
1 'polypeptide(L)' 'MALDVKEASKDGGSEYIAAHTFTFRELANATKNFRADCLLGEGGFGRVYKGRLESTNQ' A
#
# COMPACT_ATOMS: atom_id res chain seq x y z
N MET A 1 10.29 6.04 37.43
CA MET A 1 10.42 5.43 36.09
C MET A 1 9.12 5.67 35.35
N ALA A 2 9.11 6.69 34.50
CA ALA A 2 8.19 6.85 33.37
C ALA A 2 8.66 8.12 32.66
N LEU A 3 9.45 7.96 31.61
CA LEU A 3 9.72 9.05 30.68
C LEU A 3 8.68 8.92 29.58
N ASP A 4 7.70 9.82 29.62
CA ASP A 4 6.77 10.10 28.54
C ASP A 4 7.58 10.72 27.39
N VAL A 5 7.93 9.90 26.40
CA VAL A 5 8.55 10.42 25.17
C VAL A 5 7.47 10.55 24.13
N LYS A 6 6.93 11.77 24.09
CA LYS A 6 6.03 12.31 23.09
C LYS A 6 6.84 12.55 21.81
N GLU A 7 6.81 11.60 20.88
CA GLU A 7 7.47 11.78 19.58
C GLU A 7 6.67 12.77 18.74
N ALA A 8 7.28 13.94 18.54
CA ALA A 8 6.71 15.11 17.92
C ALA A 8 6.60 14.98 16.40
N SER A 9 5.45 15.34 15.85
CA SER A 9 5.28 15.66 14.44
C SER A 9 6.23 16.79 14.06
N LYS A 10 7.19 16.52 13.16
CA LYS A 10 7.98 17.56 12.49
C LYS A 10 7.55 17.62 11.03
N ASP A 11 6.60 18.50 10.80
CA ASP A 11 6.28 19.09 9.50
C ASP A 11 7.50 19.91 9.06
N GLY A 12 8.23 19.39 8.08
CA GLY A 12 9.45 19.98 7.55
C GLY A 12 9.53 19.66 6.06
N GLY A 13 9.08 20.61 5.24
CA GLY A 13 8.97 20.52 3.78
C GLY A 13 10.25 20.08 3.09
N SER A 14 10.35 18.77 2.89
CA SER A 14 10.97 18.16 1.72
C SER A 14 9.87 17.26 1.19
N GLU A 15 9.40 17.50 -0.04
CA GLU A 15 8.54 16.53 -0.71
C GLU A 15 9.40 15.28 -0.98
N TYR A 16 9.57 14.46 0.06
CA TYR A 16 9.89 13.06 -0.11
C TYR A 16 8.80 12.53 -1.03
N ILE A 17 9.18 12.14 -2.24
CA ILE A 17 8.36 11.26 -3.06
C ILE A 17 8.37 9.91 -2.34
N ALA A 18 7.63 9.84 -1.24
CA ALA A 18 7.47 8.65 -0.44
C ALA A 18 6.64 7.69 -1.28
N ALA A 19 7.21 6.54 -1.61
CA ALA A 19 6.44 5.47 -2.20
C ALA A 19 5.29 5.13 -1.24
N HIS A 20 4.07 5.14 -1.77
CA HIS A 20 2.92 4.73 -0.97
C HIS A 20 3.04 3.24 -0.67
N THR A 21 3.07 2.89 0.61
CA THR A 21 3.16 1.49 1.05
C THR A 21 1.75 0.96 1.28
N PHE A 22 1.39 -0.09 0.55
CA PHE A 22 0.13 -0.80 0.73
C PHE A 22 0.36 -2.07 1.52
N THR A 23 -0.56 -2.38 2.43
CA THR A 23 -0.59 -3.66 3.13
C THR A 23 -1.03 -4.78 2.19
N PHE A 24 -0.62 -6.01 2.50
CA PHE A 24 -1.09 -7.18 1.76
C PHE A 24 -2.62 -7.28 1.70
N ARG A 25 -3.30 -6.89 2.78
CA ARG A 25 -4.77 -6.94 2.87
C ARG A 25 -5.44 -5.95 1.92
N GLU A 26 -4.85 -4.76 1.74
CA GLU A 26 -5.33 -3.78 0.76
C GLU A 26 -5.17 -4.31 -0.67
N LEU A 27 -4.01 -4.90 -0.98
CA LEU A 27 -3.78 -5.53 -2.28
C LEU A 27 -4.72 -6.72 -2.53
N ALA A 28 -4.98 -7.53 -1.50
CA ALA A 28 -5.94 -8.62 -1.56
C ALA A 28 -7.34 -8.06 -1.85
N ASN A 29 -7.81 -7.06 -1.12
CA ASN A 29 -9.12 -6.45 -1.36
C ASN A 29 -9.23 -5.86 -2.77
N ALA A 30 -8.21 -5.11 -3.21
CA ALA A 30 -8.17 -4.50 -4.53
C ALA A 30 -8.27 -5.52 -5.67
N THR A 31 -7.68 -6.71 -5.49
CA THR A 31 -7.66 -7.80 -6.47
C THR A 31 -8.76 -8.85 -6.27
N LYS A 32 -9.72 -8.62 -5.34
CA LYS A 32 -10.74 -9.58 -4.91
C LYS A 32 -10.15 -10.90 -4.41
N ASN A 33 -9.10 -10.80 -3.60
CA ASN A 33 -8.30 -11.88 -3.03
C ASN A 33 -7.52 -12.67 -4.10
N PHE A 34 -6.84 -11.97 -5.01
CA PHE A 34 -6.04 -12.55 -6.09
C PHE A 34 -6.81 -13.58 -6.95
N ARG A 35 -8.07 -13.27 -7.25
CA ARG A 35 -8.92 -14.14 -8.07
C ARG A 35 -8.39 -14.29 -9.49
N ALA A 36 -8.63 -15.46 -10.08
CA ALA A 36 -8.26 -15.76 -11.47
C ALA A 36 -8.93 -14.80 -12.47
N ASP A 37 -10.15 -14.31 -12.20
CA ASP A 37 -10.83 -13.28 -13.01
C ASP A 37 -10.07 -11.94 -13.10
N CYS A 38 -9.17 -11.70 -12.14
CA CYS A 38 -8.32 -10.54 -12.07
C CYS A 38 -6.91 -10.81 -12.63
N LEU A 39 -6.55 -12.05 -12.96
CA LEU A 39 -5.25 -12.38 -13.52
C LEU A 39 -5.12 -11.81 -14.93
N LEU A 40 -4.07 -11.02 -15.15
CA LEU A 40 -3.71 -10.47 -16.45
C LEU A 40 -2.71 -11.36 -17.18
N GLY A 41 -1.85 -12.07 -16.44
CA GLY A 41 -0.89 -13.00 -17.00
C GLY A 41 0.12 -13.51 -15.98
N GLU A 42 0.95 -14.45 -16.41
CA GLU A 42 2.07 -15.01 -15.65
C GLU A 42 3.31 -15.03 -16.55
N GLY A 43 4.48 -14.72 -15.99
CA GLY A 43 5.75 -14.72 -16.72
C GLY A 43 6.94 -14.55 -15.79
N GLY A 44 8.08 -14.05 -16.31
CA GLY A 44 9.31 -13.85 -15.53
C GLY A 44 9.20 -12.87 -14.36
N PHE A 45 8.11 -12.11 -14.29
CA PHE A 45 7.79 -11.19 -13.19
C PHE A 45 6.85 -11.80 -12.14
N GLY A 46 6.44 -13.06 -12.31
CA GLY A 46 5.39 -13.71 -11.51
C GLY A 46 3.99 -13.48 -12.08
N ARG A 47 2.97 -13.59 -11.21
CA ARG A 47 1.56 -13.41 -11.56
C ARG A 47 1.15 -11.95 -11.45
N VAL A 48 0.56 -11.41 -12.50
CA VAL A 48 0.09 -10.02 -12.56
C VAL A 48 -1.43 -10.01 -12.43
N TYR A 49 -1.97 -9.27 -11.46
CA TYR A 49 -3.40 -9.13 -11.25
C TYR A 49 -3.85 -7.68 -11.41
N LYS A 50 -5.03 -7.47 -12.00
CA LYS A 50 -5.73 -6.18 -11.98
C LYS A 50 -6.45 -5.99 -10.65
N GLY A 51 -6.39 -4.79 -10.11
CA GLY A 51 -7.14 -4.41 -8.93
C GLY A 51 -7.35 -2.91 -8.87
N ARG A 52 -8.32 -2.48 -8.08
CA ARG A 52 -8.56 -1.06 -7.81
C ARG A 52 -8.43 -0.83 -6.31
N LEU A 53 -7.40 -0.08 -5.93
CA LEU A 53 -7.30 0.49 -4.59
C LEU A 53 -8.33 1.61 -4.52
N GLU A 54 -9.25 1.52 -3.57
CA GLU A 54 -10.13 2.66 -3.27
C GLU A 54 -9.24 3.79 -2.79
N SER A 55 -9.41 4.98 -3.36
CA SER A 55 -8.70 6.16 -2.89
C SER A 55 -9.09 6.38 -1.42
N THR A 56 -8.18 6.06 -0.51
CA THR A 56 -8.16 6.75 0.78
C THR A 56 -8.09 8.22 0.42
N ASN A 57 -9.15 8.99 0.73
CA ASN A 57 -9.16 10.45 0.54
C ASN A 57 -7.99 11.01 1.34
N GLN A 58 -6.87 11.24 0.67
CA GLN A 58 -5.65 11.81 1.22
C GLN A 58 -5.50 13.23 0.69
#